data_AF-A0A2E0FDX2-F1
#
_entry.id   AF-A0A2E0FDX2-F1
#
_cell.length_a   1.000
_cell.length_b   1.000
_cell.length_c   1.000
_cell.angle_alpha   90.00
_cell.angle_beta   90.00
_cell.angle_gamma   90.00
#
_symmetry.space_group_name_H-M   'P 1'
#
loop_
_entity.id
_entity.type
_entity.pdbx_description
1 polymer ?
#
loop_
_entity_poly.entity_id
_entity_poly.type
_entity_poly.pdbx_seq_one_letter_code
_entity_poly.pdbx_strand_id
1 'polypeptide(L)'
;MNKFHIYLKELREKKFKNTTKFVKILKIDHSVWRKIERGINPPPKKSLLSRFCTIVGAKEYEKSQLFALAKRWEPHPDTNSMRHTLYNRGLDEKWTAAILADNTPDYPHKYWG
;
A
#
# COMPACT_ATOMS: atom_id res chain seq x y z
N MET A 1 19.65 0.39 2.11
CA MET A 1 18.57 1.20 1.49
C MET A 1 17.27 0.86 2.21
N ASN A 2 16.51 1.85 2.68
CA ASN A 2 15.23 1.60 3.36
C ASN A 2 14.22 0.99 2.39
N LYS A 3 13.51 -0.06 2.82
CA LYS A 3 12.41 -0.66 2.04
C LYS A 3 11.22 0.29 2.02
N PHE A 4 10.41 0.23 0.95
CA PHE A 4 9.22 1.10 0.77
C PHE A 4 8.32 1.15 2.02
N HIS A 5 7.96 0.00 2.57
CA HIS A 5 7.02 -0.10 3.70
C HIS A 5 7.59 0.47 5.01
N ILE A 6 8.91 0.39 5.22
CA ILE A 6 9.60 0.99 6.36
C ILE A 6 9.51 2.51 6.25
N TYR A 7 9.85 3.04 5.08
CA TYR A 7 9.83 4.49 4.84
C TYR A 7 8.40 5.06 4.89
N LEU A 8 7.42 4.34 4.37
CA LEU A 8 6.00 4.70 4.48
C LEU A 8 5.57 4.81 5.95
N LYS A 9 5.95 3.84 6.77
CA LYS A 9 5.63 3.80 8.20
C LYS A 9 6.31 4.96 8.95
N GLU A 10 7.58 5.22 8.67
CA GLU A 10 8.31 6.37 9.24
C GLU A 10 7.61 7.70 8.93
N LEU A 11 7.21 7.91 7.67
CA LEU A 11 6.48 9.12 7.27
C LEU A 11 5.14 9.23 8.00
N ARG A 12 4.39 8.14 8.15
CA ARG A 12 3.15 8.16 8.94
C ARG A 12 3.46 8.53 10.39
N GLU A 13 4.41 7.87 11.04
CA GLU A 13 4.66 8.03 12.48
C GLU A 13 5.16 9.43 12.86
N LYS A 14 5.83 10.13 11.95
CA LYS A 14 6.21 11.55 12.13
C LYS A 14 5.02 12.46 12.41
N LYS A 15 3.84 12.17 11.85
CA LYS A 15 2.63 13.03 11.97
C LYS A 15 1.46 12.38 12.66
N PHE A 16 1.21 11.11 12.40
CA PHE A 16 0.09 10.35 12.92
C PHE A 16 0.59 9.10 13.62
N LYS A 17 0.86 9.19 14.93
CA LYS A 17 1.25 8.03 15.75
C LYS A 17 0.17 6.93 15.76
N ASN A 18 -1.10 7.31 15.73
CA ASN A 18 -2.24 6.38 15.77
C ASN A 18 -2.71 5.99 14.35
N THR A 19 -2.46 4.74 13.96
CA THR A 19 -2.86 4.19 12.66
C THR A 19 -4.37 4.16 12.46
N THR A 20 -5.16 3.85 13.48
CA THR A 20 -6.63 3.79 13.40
C THR A 20 -7.25 5.14 13.05
N LYS A 21 -6.72 6.24 13.61
CA LYS A 21 -7.17 7.58 13.25
C LYS A 21 -6.75 7.96 11.83
N PHE A 22 -5.52 7.60 11.46
CA PHE A 22 -4.98 7.87 10.13
C PHE A 22 -5.80 7.20 9.01
N VAL A 23 -6.10 5.90 9.15
CA VAL A 23 -6.83 5.15 8.13
C VAL A 23 -8.27 5.63 7.95
N LYS A 24 -8.90 6.16 9.02
CA LYS A 24 -10.20 6.84 8.93
C LYS A 24 -10.14 8.10 8.08
N ILE A 25 -9.09 8.91 8.23
CA ILE A 25 -8.86 10.12 7.41
C ILE A 25 -8.59 9.74 5.95
N LEU A 26 -7.78 8.69 5.73
CA LEU A 26 -7.44 8.20 4.39
C LEU A 26 -8.59 7.40 3.73
N LYS A 27 -9.64 7.07 4.48
CA LYS A 27 -10.79 6.25 4.06
C LYS A 27 -10.39 4.88 3.52
N ILE A 28 -9.47 4.20 4.22
CA ILE A 28 -9.05 2.83 3.92
C ILE A 28 -9.33 1.96 5.13
N ASP A 29 -9.60 0.67 4.90
CA ASP A 29 -9.65 -0.31 5.97
C ASP A 29 -8.30 -0.46 6.70
N HIS A 30 -8.38 -0.56 8.02
CA HIS A 30 -7.18 -0.66 8.88
C HIS A 30 -6.34 -1.91 8.56
N SER A 31 -6.98 -3.04 8.24
CA SER A 31 -6.28 -4.29 7.95
C SER A 31 -5.48 -4.21 6.65
N VAL A 32 -6.03 -3.52 5.63
CA VAL A 32 -5.35 -3.29 4.35
C VAL A 32 -4.14 -2.41 4.56
N TRP A 33 -4.30 -1.27 5.24
CA TRP A 33 -3.18 -0.37 5.51
C TRP A 33 -2.06 -1.04 6.31
N ARG A 34 -2.42 -1.84 7.32
CA ARG A 34 -1.46 -2.60 8.13
C ARG A 34 -0.66 -3.60 7.29
N LYS A 35 -1.27 -4.24 6.28
CA LYS A 35 -0.56 -5.15 5.35
C LYS A 35 0.44 -4.40 4.47
N ILE A 36 0.10 -3.17 4.06
CA ILE A 36 1.00 -2.30 3.29
C ILE A 36 2.20 -1.86 4.15
N GLU A 37 1.98 -1.43 5.39
CA GLU A 37 3.06 -1.06 6.32
C GLU A 37 3.97 -2.24 6.70
N ARG A 38 3.45 -3.46 6.61
CA ARG A 38 4.24 -4.70 6.79
C ARG A 38 4.98 -5.13 5.54
N GLY A 39 4.74 -4.48 4.39
CA GLY A 39 5.32 -4.86 3.11
C GLY A 39 4.76 -6.16 2.53
N ILE A 40 3.64 -6.67 3.07
CA ILE A 40 2.97 -7.88 2.56
C ILE A 40 2.19 -7.52 1.29
N ASN A 41 1.43 -6.43 1.35
CA ASN A 41 0.68 -5.95 0.19
C ASN A 41 1.56 -5.06 -0.71
N PRO A 42 1.26 -5.02 -2.02
CA PRO A 42 1.95 -4.13 -2.95
C PRO A 42 1.74 -2.67 -2.58
N PRO A 43 2.59 -1.76 -3.11
CA PRO A 43 2.45 -0.35 -2.83
C PRO A 43 1.14 0.17 -3.47
N PRO A 44 0.34 0.96 -2.74
CA PRO A 44 -1.00 1.33 -3.17
C PRO A 44 -0.99 2.22 -4.42
N LYS A 45 -2.17 2.40 -5.03
CA LYS A 45 -2.37 3.28 -6.20
C LYS A 45 -1.74 4.66 -5.99
N LYS A 46 -1.23 5.25 -7.08
CA LYS A 46 -0.58 6.57 -7.08
C LYS A 46 -1.47 7.66 -6.49
N SER A 47 -2.77 7.60 -6.74
CA SER A 47 -3.77 8.52 -6.18
C SER A 47 -3.83 8.45 -4.66
N LEU A 48 -3.78 7.23 -4.11
CA LEU A 48 -3.80 6.97 -2.67
C LEU A 48 -2.50 7.39 -1.99
N LEU A 49 -1.36 7.07 -2.61
CA LEU A 49 -0.04 7.56 -2.17
C LEU A 49 0.05 9.08 -2.20
N SER A 50 -0.52 9.71 -3.22
CA SER A 50 -0.55 11.17 -3.32
C SER A 50 -1.38 11.79 -2.19
N ARG A 51 -2.56 11.23 -1.90
CA ARG A 51 -3.38 11.65 -0.74
C ARG A 51 -2.65 11.43 0.58
N PHE A 52 -1.96 10.30 0.74
CA PHE A 52 -1.11 10.03 1.90
C PHE A 52 -0.07 11.14 2.09
N CYS A 53 0.68 11.49 1.04
CA CYS A 53 1.69 12.55 1.10
C CYS A 53 1.07 13.90 1.47
N THR A 54 -0.12 14.23 0.95
CA THR A 54 -0.83 15.47 1.30
C THR A 54 -1.23 15.49 2.78
N ILE A 55 -1.79 14.40 3.30
CA ILE A 55 -2.25 14.30 4.70
C ILE A 55 -1.08 14.37 5.67
N VAL A 56 0.02 13.68 5.36
CA VAL A 56 1.24 13.69 6.17
C VAL A 56 2.02 15.01 6.00
N GLY A 57 1.68 15.84 5.00
CA GLY A 57 2.45 17.03 4.69
C GLY A 57 3.90 16.69 4.32
N ALA A 58 4.08 15.59 3.59
CA ALA A 58 5.38 15.14 3.12
C ALA A 58 5.96 16.16 2.14
N LYS A 59 7.26 16.46 2.28
CA LYS A 59 7.96 17.37 1.37
C LYS A 59 8.15 16.72 0.01
N GLU A 60 8.42 17.52 -1.02
CA GLU A 60 8.52 17.05 -2.40
C GLU A 60 9.64 16.00 -2.60
N TYR A 61 10.76 16.13 -1.88
CA TYR A 61 11.83 15.12 -1.89
C TYR A 61 11.39 13.81 -1.22
N GLU A 62 10.64 13.86 -0.12
CA GLU A 62 10.13 12.67 0.58
C GLU A 62 9.12 11.93 -0.30
N LYS A 63 8.27 12.69 -0.99
CA LYS A 63 7.33 12.18 -1.99
C LYS A 63 8.09 11.47 -3.13
N SER A 64 9.08 12.13 -3.72
CA SER A 64 9.89 11.55 -4.80
C SER A 64 10.62 10.27 -4.38
N GLN A 65 11.18 10.27 -3.17
CA GLN A 65 11.81 9.09 -2.57
C GLN A 65 10.81 7.95 -2.35
N LEU A 66 9.62 8.24 -1.83
CA LEU A 66 8.56 7.25 -1.60
C LEU A 66 8.15 6.57 -2.93
N PHE A 67 7.96 7.35 -3.99
CA PHE A 67 7.62 6.80 -5.31
C PHE A 67 8.77 6.00 -5.94
N ALA A 68 10.02 6.44 -5.77
CA ALA A 68 11.18 5.68 -6.23
C ALA A 68 11.30 4.32 -5.52
N LEU A 69 11.01 4.29 -4.21
CA LEU A 69 10.96 3.05 -3.43
C LEU A 69 9.78 2.17 -3.80
N ALA A 70 8.61 2.75 -4.09
CA ALA A 70 7.43 2.01 -4.55
C ALA A 70 7.71 1.27 -5.87
N LYS A 71 8.43 1.90 -6.81
CA LYS A 71 8.83 1.27 -8.09
C LYS A 71 9.81 0.10 -7.91
N ARG A 72 10.62 0.14 -6.85
CA ARG A 72 11.61 -0.89 -6.50
C ARG A 72 11.07 -1.89 -5.48
N TRP A 73 9.76 -1.91 -5.26
CA TRP A 73 9.18 -2.81 -4.28
C TRP A 73 9.33 -4.27 -4.74
N GLU A 74 9.74 -5.11 -3.80
CA GLU A 74 9.92 -6.53 -3.99
C GLU A 74 8.78 -7.27 -3.28
N PRO A 75 8.14 -8.24 -3.95
CA PRO A 75 7.05 -9.00 -3.36
C PRO A 75 7.55 -9.83 -2.17
N HIS A 76 6.74 -9.84 -1.11
CA HIS A 76 6.92 -10.77 0.00
C HIS A 76 6.40 -12.16 -0.43
N PRO A 77 6.94 -13.27 0.11
CA PRO A 77 6.36 -14.60 -0.15
C PRO A 77 4.87 -14.73 0.23
N ASP A 78 4.39 -13.88 1.14
CA ASP A 78 2.96 -13.82 1.54
C ASP A 78 2.13 -12.80 0.75
N THR A 79 2.74 -12.09 -0.21
CA THR A 79 2.00 -11.18 -1.10
C THR A 79 0.95 -11.98 -1.87
N ASN A 80 -0.32 -11.57 -1.77
CA ASN A 80 -1.46 -12.26 -2.38
C ASN A 80 -1.66 -13.72 -1.94
N SER A 81 -1.10 -14.16 -0.80
CA SER A 81 -1.37 -15.50 -0.31
C SER A 81 -2.87 -15.66 0.03
N MET A 82 -3.46 -16.78 -0.38
CA MET A 82 -4.87 -17.13 -0.13
C MET A 82 -5.27 -17.17 1.36
N ARG A 83 -4.30 -16.99 2.28
CA ARG A 83 -4.53 -16.95 3.73
C ARG A 83 -5.01 -15.57 4.23
N HIS A 84 -4.98 -14.53 3.41
CA HIS A 84 -5.14 -13.15 3.86
C HIS A 84 -6.44 -12.46 3.42
N THR A 85 -7.61 -12.94 3.85
CA THR A 85 -8.93 -12.22 3.94
C THR A 85 -9.48 -11.53 2.68
N LEU A 86 -8.71 -11.39 1.61
CA LEU A 86 -9.15 -10.87 0.30
C LEU A 86 -9.74 -11.98 -0.56
N TYR A 87 -9.49 -13.24 -0.19
CA TYR A 87 -10.09 -14.42 -0.78
C TYR A 87 -11.05 -15.01 0.26
N ASN A 88 -12.34 -14.69 0.16
CA ASN A 88 -13.33 -15.52 0.86
C ASN A 88 -13.45 -16.80 0.03
N ARG A 89 -13.39 -17.97 0.68
CA ARG A 89 -13.40 -19.29 0.06
C ARG A 89 -14.82 -19.56 -0.51
N GLY A 90 -15.15 -18.87 -1.59
CA GLY A 90 -16.51 -18.74 -2.14
C GLY A 90 -16.76 -17.49 -3.01
N LEU A 91 -15.77 -16.62 -3.21
CA LEU A 91 -15.89 -15.50 -4.15
C LEU A 91 -15.74 -16.00 -5.60
N ASP A 92 -16.74 -15.67 -6.41
CA ASP A 92 -16.81 -15.89 -7.87
C ASP A 92 -15.58 -15.30 -8.59
N GLU A 93 -15.10 -15.94 -9.66
CA GLU A 93 -13.84 -15.59 -10.37
C GLU A 93 -13.78 -14.13 -10.83
N LYS A 94 -14.94 -13.54 -11.12
CA LYS A 94 -15.06 -12.13 -11.50
C LYS A 94 -14.76 -11.17 -10.35
N TRP A 95 -15.13 -11.53 -9.13
CA TRP A 95 -14.88 -10.70 -7.94
C TRP A 95 -13.42 -10.75 -7.51
N THR A 96 -12.79 -11.91 -7.62
CA THR A 96 -11.34 -12.04 -7.39
C THR A 96 -10.54 -11.29 -8.44
N ALA A 97 -10.95 -11.32 -9.71
CA ALA A 97 -10.35 -10.48 -10.75
C ALA A 97 -10.53 -8.97 -10.48
N ALA A 98 -11.69 -8.54 -10.02
CA ALA A 98 -11.95 -7.14 -9.66
C ALA A 98 -11.13 -6.67 -8.46
N ILE A 99 -10.98 -7.51 -7.42
CA ILE A 99 -10.13 -7.22 -6.26
C ILE A 99 -8.66 -7.18 -6.66
N LEU A 100 -8.22 -8.08 -7.55
CA LEU A 100 -6.87 -8.05 -8.11
C LEU A 100 -6.64 -6.77 -8.90
N ALA A 101 -7.57 -6.40 -9.79
CA ALA A 101 -7.54 -5.17 -10.58
C ALA A 101 -7.51 -3.90 -9.72
N ASP A 102 -8.25 -3.89 -8.60
CA ASP A 102 -8.29 -2.73 -7.70
C ASP A 102 -7.03 -2.61 -6.84
N ASN A 103 -6.31 -3.72 -6.64
CA ASN A 103 -5.02 -3.77 -5.94
C ASN A 103 -3.82 -3.65 -6.89
N THR A 104 -4.02 -3.68 -8.21
CA THR A 104 -2.98 -3.44 -9.22
C THR A 104 -2.42 -2.02 -9.07
N PRO A 105 -1.10 -1.84 -8.92
CA PRO A 105 -0.50 -0.53 -8.97
C PRO A 105 -0.58 0.06 -10.38
N ASP A 106 -1.06 1.30 -10.49
CA ASP A 106 -1.25 2.05 -11.75
C ASP A 106 0.07 2.64 -12.33
N TYR A 107 1.20 1.94 -12.13
CA TYR A 107 2.53 2.38 -12.57
C TYR A 107 3.39 1.18 -12.96
N PRO A 108 4.30 1.33 -13.95
CA PRO A 108 5.11 0.22 -14.45
C PRO A 108 5.90 -0.41 -13.30
N HIS A 109 5.62 -1.68 -13.06
CA HIS A 109 6.17 -2.45 -11.95
C HIS A 109 6.83 -3.71 -12.49
N LYS A 110 8.02 -4.08 -12.00
CA LYS A 110 8.80 -5.20 -12.56
C LYS A 110 8.06 -6.56 -12.53
N TYR A 111 7.08 -6.70 -11.64
CA TYR A 111 6.35 -7.94 -11.39
C TYR A 111 4.90 -7.91 -11.87
N TRP A 112 4.39 -6.74 -12.27
CA TRP A 112 3.00 -6.53 -12.71
C TRP A 112 3.12 -5.69 -13.98
N GLY A 113 2.83 -6.33 -15.12
CA GLY A 113 3.14 -5.86 -16.48
C GLY A 113 2.75 -4.43 -16.78
#